data_AF-A0A7C9JAV5-F1
#
_entry.id   AF-A0A7C9JAV5-F1
#
_cell.length_a   1.000
_cell.length_b   1.000
_cell.length_c   1.000
_cell.angle_alpha   90.00
_cell.angle_beta   90.00
_cell.angle_gamma   90.00
#
_symmetry.space_group_name_H-M   'P 1'
#
loop_
_entity.id
_entity.type
_entity.pdbx_description
1 polymer ?
#
loop_
_entity_poly.entity_id
_entity_poly.type
_entity_poly.pdbx_seq_one_letter_code
_entity_poly.pdbx_strand_id
1 'polypeptide(L)'
;MRTLESCRGYFVESMNLHLMEDSDALDVNLRAQPGKPDVAISVREIYGFQVDRMPDTVPLVDSIAARWVRPWAEEWPTELGKPPIGGHRRMLWIEVGGPIRMRIVAAVVTVLVEV
;
A
#
# COMPACT_ATOMS: atom_id res chain seq x y z
N MET A 1 -0.31 0.24 -11.91
CA MET A 1 -1.37 -0.66 -11.39
C MET A 1 -1.08 -2.12 -11.72
N ARG A 2 -0.91 -2.51 -12.99
CA ARG A 2 -0.60 -3.91 -13.36
C ARG A 2 0.56 -4.55 -12.58
N THR A 3 1.63 -3.80 -12.30
CA THR A 3 2.78 -4.29 -11.51
C THR A 3 2.41 -4.62 -10.05
N LEU A 4 1.51 -3.84 -9.44
CA LEU A 4 1.00 -4.16 -8.11
C LEU A 4 0.18 -5.44 -8.20
N GLU A 5 -0.81 -5.51 -9.10
CA GLU A 5 -1.68 -6.68 -9.27
C GLU A 5 -0.90 -8.00 -9.52
N SER A 6 0.28 -7.94 -10.14
CA SER A 6 1.15 -9.12 -10.33
C SER A 6 1.84 -9.63 -9.06
N CYS A 7 1.79 -8.88 -7.97
CA CYS A 7 2.39 -9.25 -6.67
C CYS A 7 1.55 -10.30 -5.91
N ARG A 8 0.48 -10.82 -6.50
CA ARG A 8 -0.26 -11.95 -5.92
C ARG A 8 0.66 -13.16 -5.70
N GLY A 9 0.61 -13.70 -4.49
CA GLY A 9 1.42 -14.85 -4.05
C GLY A 9 2.82 -14.48 -3.55
N TYR A 10 3.14 -13.19 -3.40
CA TYR A 10 4.35 -12.73 -2.73
C TYR A 10 4.16 -12.77 -1.21
N PHE A 11 5.27 -12.89 -0.48
CA PHE A 11 5.30 -12.74 0.97
C PHE A 11 5.71 -11.32 1.36
N VAL A 12 5.06 -10.73 2.35
CA VAL A 12 5.55 -9.49 2.96
C VAL A 12 6.75 -9.82 3.85
N GLU A 13 7.96 -9.51 3.38
CA GLU A 13 9.18 -9.73 4.15
C GLU A 13 9.33 -8.69 5.25
N SER A 14 9.06 -7.43 4.94
CA SER A 14 9.10 -6.34 5.92
C SER A 14 8.15 -5.21 5.55
N MET A 15 7.72 -4.48 6.59
CA MET A 15 6.90 -3.29 6.49
C MET A 15 7.48 -2.25 7.45
N ASN A 16 7.97 -1.14 6.91
CA ASN A 16 8.62 -0.09 7.68
C ASN A 16 7.82 1.20 7.53
N LEU A 17 7.14 1.60 8.60
CA LEU A 17 6.42 2.86 8.69
C LEU A 17 7.34 3.91 9.32
N HIS A 18 7.56 4.99 8.59
CA HIS A 18 8.32 6.16 9.02
C HIS A 18 7.35 7.32 9.17
N LEU A 19 7.13 7.75 10.41
CA LEU A 19 6.36 8.94 10.71
C LEU A 19 7.32 10.12 10.89
N MET A 20 7.26 11.10 10.00
CA MET A 20 8.14 12.27 10.02
C MET A 20 7.31 13.54 10.14
N GLU A 21 7.92 14.63 10.61
CA GLU A 21 7.22 15.92 10.78
C GLU A 21 6.61 16.44 9.47
N ASP A 22 7.27 16.19 8.32
CA ASP A 22 6.88 16.76 7.03
C ASP A 22 6.18 15.78 6.08
N SER A 23 6.47 14.46 6.17
CA SER A 23 5.88 13.46 5.27
C SER A 23 6.01 12.05 5.81
N ASP A 24 4.87 11.40 6.00
CA ASP A 24 4.81 9.98 6.35
C ASP A 24 5.19 9.09 5.16
N ALA A 25 5.86 8.00 5.48
CA ALA A 25 6.46 7.08 4.52
C ALA A 25 6.22 5.64 4.94
N LEU A 26 5.89 4.76 3.99
CA LEU A 26 5.76 3.34 4.21
C LEU A 26 6.52 2.58 3.13
N ASP A 27 7.46 1.74 3.54
CA ASP A 27 8.19 0.85 2.66
C ASP A 27 7.79 -0.60 2.93
N VAL A 28 7.33 -1.29 1.89
CA VAL A 28 6.88 -2.68 1.94
C VAL A 28 7.73 -3.52 1.00
N ASN A 29 8.49 -4.45 1.57
CA ASN A 29 9.30 -5.37 0.78
C ASN A 29 8.57 -6.70 0.62
N LEU A 30 8.43 -7.12 -0.63
CA LEU A 30 7.74 -8.33 -1.03
C LEU A 30 8.74 -9.32 -1.59
N ARG A 31 8.85 -10.48 -0.96
CA ARG A 31 9.66 -11.59 -1.47
C ARG A 31 8.82 -12.52 -2.34
N ALA A 32 9.36 -12.86 -3.50
CA ALA A 32 8.69 -13.75 -4.43
C ALA A 32 8.93 -15.23 -4.11
N GLN A 33 8.14 -16.09 -4.75
CA GLN A 33 8.44 -17.52 -4.87
C GLN A 33 9.62 -17.73 -5.83
N PRO A 34 10.32 -18.88 -5.78
CA PRO A 34 11.41 -19.18 -6.71
C PRO A 34 11.03 -18.92 -8.18
N GLY A 35 11.89 -18.19 -8.90
CA GLY A 35 11.69 -17.86 -10.31
C GLY A 35 10.94 -16.55 -10.59
N LYS A 36 10.72 -15.71 -9.58
CA LYS A 36 10.19 -14.35 -9.73
C LYS A 36 11.08 -13.33 -9.01
N PRO A 37 11.17 -12.08 -9.50
CA PRO A 37 11.92 -11.01 -8.84
C PRO A 37 11.21 -10.53 -7.59
N ASP A 38 12.00 -10.10 -6.59
CA ASP A 38 11.49 -9.43 -5.39
C ASP A 38 10.97 -8.03 -5.76
N VAL A 39 10.07 -7.48 -4.94
CA VAL A 39 9.40 -6.20 -5.22
C VAL A 39 9.41 -5.33 -3.99
N ALA A 40 9.89 -4.09 -4.12
CA ALA A 40 9.75 -3.07 -3.08
C ALA A 40 8.67 -2.06 -3.48
N ILE A 41 7.71 -1.83 -2.58
CA ILE A 41 6.68 -0.81 -2.72
C ILE A 41 6.98 0.31 -1.73
N SER A 42 7.28 1.49 -2.25
CA SER A 42 7.55 2.69 -1.47
C SER A 42 6.40 3.68 -1.61
N VAL A 43 5.80 4.03 -0.48
CA VAL A 43 4.67 4.94 -0.40
C VAL A 43 5.10 6.18 0.39
N ARG A 44 4.77 7.38 -0.10
CA ARG A 44 5.08 8.67 0.53
C ARG A 44 3.86 9.58 0.47
N GLU A 45 3.83 10.59 1.35
CA GLU A 45 2.71 11.53 1.47
C GLU A 45 1.39 10.77 1.74
N ILE A 46 1.38 10.04 2.86
CA ILE A 46 0.26 9.20 3.28
C ILE A 46 -0.84 10.07 3.90
N TYR A 47 -2.07 9.90 3.40
CA TYR A 47 -3.27 10.61 3.87
C TYR A 47 -4.24 9.72 4.63
N GLY A 48 -4.07 8.41 4.53
CA GLY A 48 -4.85 7.43 5.27
C GLY A 48 -4.10 6.11 5.28
N PHE A 49 -3.98 5.51 6.45
CA PHE A 49 -3.31 4.24 6.63
C PHE A 49 -4.06 3.40 7.65
N GLN A 50 -4.37 2.17 7.29
CA GLN A 50 -4.89 1.16 8.19
C GLN A 50 -4.21 -0.16 7.87
N VAL A 51 -3.74 -0.83 8.92
CA VAL A 51 -3.32 -2.22 8.86
C VAL A 51 -4.13 -2.97 9.92
N ASP A 52 -4.77 -4.06 9.51
CA ASP A 52 -5.43 -4.95 10.46
C ASP A 52 -4.35 -5.72 11.26
N ARG A 53 -4.75 -6.48 12.28
CA ARG A 53 -3.80 -7.24 13.10
C ARG A 53 -2.90 -8.11 12.21
N MET A 54 -1.59 -7.98 12.41
CA MET A 54 -0.60 -8.80 11.70
C MET A 54 -0.82 -10.29 12.01
N PRO A 55 -0.80 -11.16 11.00
CA PRO A 55 -0.96 -12.60 11.22
C PRO A 55 0.27 -13.18 11.94
N ASP A 56 0.06 -14.23 12.73
CA ASP A 56 1.15 -15.00 13.35
C ASP A 56 1.91 -15.88 12.33
N THR A 57 1.40 -15.96 11.09
CA THR A 57 1.96 -16.73 9.98
C THR A 57 2.63 -15.82 8.95
N VAL A 58 3.41 -16.41 8.03
CA VAL A 58 4.02 -15.66 6.92
C VAL A 58 2.93 -14.90 6.13
N PRO A 59 2.98 -13.57 6.08
CA PRO A 59 1.94 -12.75 5.47
C PRO A 59 1.99 -12.87 3.94
N LEU A 60 1.16 -13.75 3.38
CA LEU A 60 0.99 -13.92 1.93
C LEU A 60 0.07 -12.82 1.37
N VAL A 61 0.42 -12.27 0.22
CA VAL A 61 -0.44 -11.33 -0.53
C VAL A 61 -1.41 -12.12 -1.40
N ASP A 62 -2.68 -12.18 -1.01
CA ASP A 62 -3.73 -12.87 -1.79
C ASP A 62 -4.26 -11.98 -2.91
N SER A 63 -4.37 -10.69 -2.63
CA SER A 63 -4.78 -9.66 -3.58
C SER A 63 -4.10 -8.34 -3.29
N ILE A 64 -3.89 -7.57 -4.35
CA ILE A 64 -3.52 -6.17 -4.24
C ILE A 64 -4.22 -5.42 -5.36
N ALA A 65 -5.00 -4.43 -4.97
CA ALA A 65 -5.73 -3.56 -5.86
C ALA A 65 -5.24 -2.13 -5.64
N ALA A 66 -5.17 -1.36 -6.72
CA ALA A 66 -4.90 0.06 -6.63
C ALA A 66 -5.90 0.79 -7.52
N ARG A 67 -6.48 1.88 -7.01
CA ARG A 67 -7.33 2.79 -7.79
C ARG A 67 -7.02 4.24 -7.47
N TRP A 68 -7.16 5.12 -8.45
CA TRP A 68 -7.05 6.56 -8.21
C TRP A 68 -8.26 7.04 -7.41
N VAL A 69 -8.02 7.94 -6.46
CA VAL A 69 -9.05 8.58 -5.65
C VAL A 69 -8.82 10.09 -5.60
N ARG A 70 -9.92 10.84 -5.45
CA ARG A 70 -9.90 12.29 -5.25
C ARG A 70 -10.25 12.63 -3.80
N PRO A 71 -9.62 13.63 -3.17
CA PRO A 71 -9.86 13.96 -1.77
C PRO A 71 -11.26 14.50 -1.48
N TRP A 72 -11.96 15.05 -2.47
CA TRP A 72 -13.24 15.74 -2.29
C TRP A 72 -14.44 15.00 -2.88
N ALA A 73 -14.27 13.72 -3.25
CA ALA A 73 -15.31 12.94 -3.90
C ALA A 73 -15.89 11.88 -2.96
N GLU A 74 -17.08 11.39 -3.30
CA GLU A 74 -17.70 10.17 -2.74
C GLU A 74 -16.80 8.92 -2.86
N GLU A 75 -15.70 9.02 -3.59
CA GLU A 75 -14.75 7.93 -3.85
C GLU A 75 -13.74 7.70 -2.71
N TRP A 76 -13.69 8.56 -1.68
CA TRP A 76 -12.79 8.39 -0.54
C TRP A 76 -13.12 7.11 0.25
N PRO A 77 -12.12 6.30 0.66
CA PRO A 77 -12.38 5.08 1.43
C PRO A 77 -12.94 5.42 2.81
N THR A 78 -14.23 5.12 3.02
CA THR A 78 -14.93 5.44 4.28
C THR A 78 -14.31 4.75 5.49
N GLU A 79 -13.62 3.63 5.27
CA GLU A 79 -12.90 2.85 6.28
C GLU A 79 -11.73 3.65 6.88
N LEU A 80 -11.15 4.57 6.11
CA LEU A 80 -10.05 5.44 6.54
C LEU A 80 -10.54 6.75 7.16
N GLY A 81 -11.84 6.87 7.42
CA GLY A 81 -12.46 8.06 8.01
C GLY A 81 -12.71 9.17 7.00
N LYS A 82 -12.57 10.42 7.45
CA LYS A 82 -12.88 11.60 6.63
C LYS A 82 -11.70 11.94 5.71
N PRO A 83 -11.97 12.42 4.49
CA PRO A 83 -10.90 12.88 3.62
C PRO A 83 -10.13 14.06 4.21
N PRO A 84 -8.84 14.21 3.84
CA PRO A 84 -8.02 15.33 4.28
C PRO A 84 -8.52 16.66 3.68
N ILE A 85 -8.46 17.72 4.48
CA ILE A 85 -8.74 19.08 4.01
C ILE A 85 -7.51 19.58 3.23
N GLY A 86 -7.64 19.70 1.91
CA GLY A 86 -6.58 20.28 1.05
C GLY A 86 -5.57 19.32 0.44
N GLY A 87 -5.88 18.02 0.31
CA GLY A 87 -4.99 17.01 -0.29
C GLY A 87 -4.71 17.15 -1.79
N HIS A 88 -3.74 16.37 -2.31
CA HIS A 88 -3.36 16.35 -3.73
C HIS A 88 -4.54 16.03 -4.66
N ARG A 89 -4.51 16.61 -5.87
CA ARG A 89 -5.58 16.40 -6.88
C ARG A 89 -5.70 14.94 -7.37
N ARG A 90 -4.69 14.11 -7.13
CA ARG A 90 -4.65 12.68 -7.49
C ARG A 90 -3.90 11.93 -6.41
N MET A 91 -4.56 10.96 -5.79
CA MET A 91 -3.97 10.04 -4.83
C MET A 91 -4.28 8.61 -5.25
N LEU A 92 -3.46 7.67 -4.84
CA LEU A 92 -3.68 6.26 -5.06
C LEU A 92 -4.22 5.64 -3.77
N TRP A 93 -5.39 5.02 -3.86
CA TRP A 93 -5.84 4.07 -2.84
C TRP A 93 -5.31 2.69 -3.21
N ILE A 94 -4.53 2.09 -2.32
CA ILE A 94 -4.04 0.73 -2.39
C ILE A 94 -4.74 -0.10 -1.31
N GLU A 95 -5.25 -1.26 -1.71
CA GLU A 95 -5.77 -2.27 -0.80
C GLU A 95 -5.00 -3.57 -1.02
N VAL A 96 -4.39 -4.08 0.04
CA VAL A 96 -3.79 -5.41 0.10
C VAL A 96 -4.71 -6.30 0.91
N GLY A 97 -5.07 -7.44 0.33
CA GLY A 97 -5.91 -8.46 0.95
C GLY A 97 -5.16 -9.77 1.17
N GLY A 98 -5.64 -10.52 2.17
CA GLY A 98 -5.13 -11.82 2.57
C GLY A 98 -5.03 -11.96 4.08
N PRO A 99 -4.11 -12.79 4.60
CA PRO A 99 -3.75 -12.85 6.01
C PRO A 99 -3.33 -11.50 6.59
N ILE A 100 -2.66 -10.68 5.78
CA ILE A 100 -2.45 -9.26 6.06
C ILE A 100 -3.48 -8.44 5.27
N ARG A 101 -4.14 -7.51 5.95
CA ARG A 101 -5.05 -6.54 5.32
C ARG A 101 -4.55 -5.15 5.57
N MET A 102 -4.29 -4.44 4.49
CA MET A 102 -3.71 -3.11 4.55
C MET A 102 -4.41 -2.20 3.55
N ARG A 103 -4.76 -0.99 3.99
CA ARG A 103 -5.38 0.05 3.18
C ARG A 103 -4.56 1.31 3.31
N ILE A 104 -4.19 1.89 2.18
CA ILE A 104 -3.33 3.07 2.14
C ILE A 104 -3.87 4.05 1.10
N VAL A 105 -3.99 5.32 1.46
CA VAL A 105 -4.17 6.41 0.50
C VAL A 105 -2.95 7.30 0.56
N ALA A 106 -2.29 7.49 -0.59
CA ALA A 106 -1.07 8.29 -0.68
C ALA A 106 -0.97 9.03 -2.01
N ALA A 107 -0.22 10.11 -2.03
CA ALA A 107 0.01 10.87 -3.27
C ALA A 107 1.15 10.30 -4.12
N VAL A 108 2.14 9.65 -3.50
CA VAL A 108 3.30 9.10 -4.20
C VAL A 108 3.46 7.62 -3.91
N VAL A 109 3.53 6.82 -4.98
CA VAL A 109 3.70 5.36 -4.92
C VAL A 109 4.73 4.96 -5.96
N THR A 110 5.81 4.35 -5.50
CA THR A 110 6.89 3.82 -6.32
C THR A 110 6.92 2.31 -6.17
N VAL A 111 7.03 1.60 -7.28
CA VAL A 111 7.19 0.13 -7.29
C VAL A 111 8.50 -0.18 -7.97
N LEU A 112 9.42 -0.78 -7.22
CA LEU A 112 10.72 -1.24 -7.70
C LEU A 112 10.68 -2.76 -7.82
N VAL A 113 11.16 -3.28 -8.94
CA VAL A 113 11.33 -4.72 -9.16
C VAL A 113 12.82 -5.01 -9.09
N GLU A 114 13.22 -5.82 -8.13
CA GLU A 114 14.62 -6.19 -7.88
C GLU A 114 14.94 -7.47 -8.66
N VAL A 115 15.96 -7.38 -9.54
CA VAL A 115 16.34 -8.45 -10.49
C VAL A 115 17.43 -9.33 -9.91
#